data_AF-A0AAI7ZCA9-F1
#
_entry.id   AF-A0AAI7ZCA9-F1
#
_cell.length_a   1.000
_cell.length_b   1.000
_cell.length_c   1.000
_cell.angle_alpha   90.00
_cell.angle_beta   90.00
_cell.angle_gamma   90.00
#
_symmetry.space_group_name_H-M   'P 1'
#
loop_
_entity.id
_entity.type
_entity.pdbx_description
1 polymer ?
#
loop_
_entity_poly.entity_id
_entity_poly.type
_entity_poly.pdbx_seq_one_letter_code
_entity_poly.pdbx_strand_id
1 'polypeptide(L)'
;MSRKSWAYQPGDFWALNNGITIVANNFEEITPKKFKIFQLSIVNGCQSTVSLSRAVHHDKGAERCQILVRVVGAKKALLTDIVRYNNTQNPVKLSAVRLLDPIQEGLRTAFSRIDIQYAPKQEGAKATKSHKRIELDRIAQYLASTSEDTILEAVTKKAELFDRSYKSIFPRGLRPEIVYLAWILAHHIEAERANLLEDTSISGDPQMKAILGIYGTPWGIFVAYNLIIKFGSDLSKLTLEKMATEVFSNSLLKYAKKAMELYSEIAVNILTTSDEALNLRNELRTRTFLEKIKKNLGLRVAKGSAWRLPKLHQVS
;
A
#
# COMPACT_ATOMS: atom_id res chain seq x y z
N MET A 1 -14.60 11.23 7.68
CA MET A 1 -14.66 12.40 8.58
C MET A 1 -14.86 11.91 10.01
N SER A 2 -14.00 12.33 10.95
CA SER A 2 -14.14 11.93 12.37
C SER A 2 -15.40 12.55 12.98
N ARG A 3 -16.02 11.89 13.96
CA ARG A 3 -17.23 12.31 14.71
C ARG A 3 -17.23 13.75 15.28
N LYS A 4 -16.15 14.51 15.14
CA LYS A 4 -15.88 15.73 15.91
C LYS A 4 -16.30 17.05 15.25
N SER A 5 -16.54 17.12 13.94
CA SER A 5 -16.74 18.43 13.27
C SER A 5 -18.13 19.05 13.49
N TRP A 6 -19.18 18.26 13.69
CA TRP A 6 -20.55 18.79 13.76
C TRP A 6 -20.99 19.22 15.16
N ALA A 7 -20.47 18.55 16.19
CA ALA A 7 -20.97 18.68 17.56
C ALA A 7 -20.46 19.93 18.30
N TYR A 8 -19.38 20.57 17.82
CA TYR A 8 -18.76 21.70 18.52
C TYR A 8 -19.10 23.06 17.90
N GLN A 9 -19.26 23.16 16.57
CA GLN A 9 -19.52 24.44 15.88
C GLN A 9 -20.37 24.21 14.61
N PRO A 10 -21.71 24.14 14.72
CA PRO A 10 -22.62 23.98 13.57
C PRO A 10 -22.44 25.05 12.47
N GLY A 11 -21.99 26.25 12.85
CA GLY A 11 -21.73 27.36 11.93
C GLY A 11 -20.58 27.13 10.95
N ASP A 12 -19.65 26.22 11.24
CA ASP A 12 -18.49 25.94 10.38
C ASP A 12 -18.74 24.76 9.42
N PHE A 13 -19.91 24.11 9.53
CA PHE A 13 -20.32 22.96 8.72
C PHE A 13 -20.09 23.23 7.22
N TRP A 14 -20.52 24.39 6.74
CA TRP A 14 -20.45 24.76 5.32
C TRP A 14 -19.01 24.89 4.81
N ALA A 15 -18.09 25.35 5.67
CA ALA A 15 -16.69 25.57 5.33
C ALA A 15 -15.87 24.28 5.40
N LEU A 16 -16.24 23.35 6.30
CA LEU A 16 -15.51 22.11 6.51
C LEU A 16 -15.93 20.98 5.56
N ASN A 17 -16.92 21.20 4.69
CA ASN A 17 -17.46 20.17 3.79
C ASN A 17 -17.39 20.54 2.33
N ASN A 18 -17.27 19.51 1.51
CA ASN A 18 -17.28 19.64 0.05
C ASN A 18 -18.68 19.93 -0.52
N GLY A 19 -19.69 20.13 0.32
CA GLY A 19 -21.05 20.44 -0.09
C GLY A 19 -21.83 19.25 -0.66
N ILE A 20 -22.88 19.58 -1.43
CA ILE A 20 -23.67 18.65 -2.25
C ILE A 20 -23.71 19.22 -3.68
N THR A 21 -23.41 18.40 -4.67
CA THR A 21 -23.65 18.73 -6.09
C THR A 21 -24.88 17.98 -6.58
N ILE A 22 -25.88 18.74 -7.00
CA ILE A 22 -27.12 18.26 -7.61
C ILE A 22 -27.02 18.56 -9.10
N VAL A 23 -27.29 17.56 -9.92
CA VAL A 23 -27.56 17.77 -11.34
C VAL A 23 -29.05 17.67 -11.61
N ALA A 24 -29.54 18.47 -12.54
CA ALA A 24 -30.94 18.47 -12.94
C ALA A 24 -31.06 18.71 -14.44
N ASN A 25 -32.17 18.25 -15.03
CA ASN A 25 -32.46 18.55 -16.43
C ASN A 25 -32.75 20.03 -16.64
N ASN A 26 -33.49 20.63 -15.70
CA ASN A 26 -33.84 22.04 -15.72
C ASN A 26 -34.08 22.55 -14.30
N PHE A 27 -33.93 23.86 -14.10
CA PHE A 27 -34.41 24.55 -12.91
C PHE A 27 -35.08 25.86 -13.31
N GLU A 28 -36.19 26.18 -12.67
CA GLU A 28 -36.97 27.39 -12.87
C GLU A 28 -36.91 28.24 -11.62
N GLU A 29 -36.58 29.52 -11.76
CA GLU A 29 -36.71 30.48 -10.67
C GLU A 29 -38.19 30.83 -10.48
N ILE A 30 -38.75 30.49 -9.31
CA ILE A 30 -40.10 30.92 -8.93
C ILE A 30 -40.01 32.32 -8.31
N THR A 31 -39.00 32.55 -7.45
CA THR A 31 -38.67 33.85 -6.85
C THR A 31 -37.14 33.93 -6.66
N PRO A 32 -36.57 35.10 -6.34
CA PRO A 32 -35.13 35.26 -6.10
C PRO A 32 -34.51 34.34 -5.05
N LYS A 33 -35.34 33.69 -4.22
CA LYS A 33 -34.90 32.74 -3.18
C LYS A 33 -35.54 31.36 -3.31
N LYS A 34 -36.31 31.09 -4.37
CA LYS A 34 -37.06 29.84 -4.53
C LYS A 34 -36.95 29.33 -5.95
N PHE A 35 -36.37 28.14 -6.09
CA PHE A 35 -36.20 27.46 -7.37
C PHE A 35 -37.00 26.17 -7.39
N LYS A 36 -37.58 25.84 -8.54
CA LYS A 36 -38.17 24.54 -8.84
C LYS A 36 -37.20 23.75 -9.68
N ILE A 37 -36.83 22.55 -9.23
CA ILE A 37 -35.83 21.71 -9.88
C ILE A 37 -36.53 20.48 -10.45
N PHE A 38 -36.27 20.18 -11.73
CA PHE A 38 -36.89 19.05 -12.43
C PHE A 38 -35.88 17.93 -12.68
N GLN A 39 -36.27 16.70 -12.35
CA GLN A 39 -35.49 15.48 -12.56
C GLN A 39 -34.05 15.60 -12.00
N LEU A 40 -33.95 15.72 -10.68
CA LEU A 40 -32.68 15.90 -9.99
C LEU A 40 -31.99 14.57 -9.67
N SER A 41 -30.66 14.60 -9.61
CA SER A 41 -29.81 13.53 -9.09
C SER A 41 -28.63 14.12 -8.31
N ILE A 42 -28.23 13.47 -7.23
CA ILE A 42 -27.06 13.88 -6.43
C ILE A 42 -25.84 13.14 -6.97
N VAL A 43 -24.84 13.89 -7.45
CA VAL A 43 -23.61 13.33 -8.07
C VAL A 43 -22.38 13.50 -7.20
N ASN A 44 -22.48 14.30 -6.13
CA ASN A 44 -21.46 14.44 -5.09
C ASN A 44 -22.16 14.87 -3.79
N GLY A 45 -21.69 14.36 -2.65
CA GLY A 45 -22.21 14.73 -1.34
C GLY A 45 -22.68 13.56 -0.48
N CYS A 46 -22.44 12.29 -0.84
CA CYS A 46 -22.89 11.13 -0.05
C CYS A 46 -22.51 11.22 1.44
N GLN A 47 -21.26 11.57 1.74
CA GLN A 47 -20.80 11.76 3.12
C GLN A 47 -21.53 12.92 3.81
N SER A 48 -21.71 14.05 3.11
CA SER A 48 -22.41 15.23 3.61
C SER A 48 -23.88 14.92 3.90
N THR A 49 -24.57 14.24 2.98
CA THR A 49 -25.99 13.85 3.10
C THR A 49 -26.20 12.85 4.24
N VAL A 50 -25.34 11.84 4.37
CA VAL A 50 -25.41 10.88 5.49
C VAL A 50 -25.15 11.59 6.83
N SER A 51 -24.20 12.52 6.86
CA SER A 51 -23.87 13.27 8.08
C SER A 51 -25.02 14.18 8.50
N LEU A 52 -25.61 14.93 7.57
CA LEU A 52 -26.80 15.76 7.80
C LEU A 52 -27.99 14.91 8.24
N SER A 53 -28.27 13.81 7.53
CA SER A 53 -29.38 12.91 7.86
C SER A 53 -29.28 12.42 9.30
N ARG A 54 -28.09 11.97 9.74
CA ARG A 54 -27.88 11.56 11.13
C ARG A 54 -28.00 12.72 12.11
N ALA A 55 -27.46 13.89 11.78
CA ALA A 55 -27.51 15.07 12.66
C ALA A 55 -28.97 15.48 12.93
N VAL A 56 -29.81 15.54 11.90
CA VAL A 56 -31.23 15.92 12.03
C VAL A 56 -32.00 14.96 12.96
N HIS A 57 -31.62 13.67 13.03
CA HIS A 57 -32.29 12.70 13.89
C HIS A 57 -31.78 12.71 15.35
N HIS A 58 -30.60 13.24 15.62
CA HIS A 58 -29.93 13.08 16.91
C HIS A 58 -29.60 14.39 17.64
N ASP A 59 -29.62 15.53 16.96
CA ASP A 59 -29.20 16.81 17.52
C ASP A 59 -30.14 17.94 17.10
N LYS A 60 -30.75 18.62 18.09
CA LYS A 60 -31.60 19.80 17.85
C LYS A 60 -30.83 20.95 17.22
N GLY A 61 -29.51 21.03 17.43
CA GLY A 61 -28.65 22.05 16.83
C GLY A 61 -28.41 21.89 15.33
N ALA A 62 -28.81 20.76 14.73
CA ALA A 62 -28.61 20.46 13.32
C ALA A 62 -29.32 21.45 12.38
N GLU A 63 -30.38 22.12 12.84
CA GLU A 63 -31.12 23.15 12.10
C GLU A 63 -30.26 24.37 11.74
N ARG A 64 -29.17 24.61 12.49
CA ARG A 64 -28.23 25.71 12.27
C ARG A 64 -27.10 25.35 11.31
N CYS A 65 -26.99 24.09 10.91
CA CYS A 65 -25.96 23.63 9.97
C CYS A 65 -26.26 24.16 8.58
N GLN A 66 -25.32 24.90 8.01
CA GLN A 66 -25.36 25.30 6.61
C GLN A 66 -24.47 24.37 5.78
N ILE A 67 -24.85 24.13 4.54
CA ILE A 67 -24.04 23.37 3.58
C ILE A 67 -24.12 24.05 2.22
N LEU A 68 -22.99 24.10 1.52
CA LEU A 68 -22.96 24.59 0.15
C LEU A 68 -23.64 23.58 -0.78
N VAL A 69 -24.71 24.01 -1.45
CA VAL A 69 -25.41 23.21 -2.47
C VAL A 69 -25.16 23.85 -3.83
N ARG A 70 -24.55 23.09 -4.73
CA ARG A 70 -24.38 23.49 -6.13
C ARG A 70 -25.41 22.74 -6.98
N VAL A 71 -26.31 23.48 -7.61
CA VAL A 71 -27.28 22.92 -8.56
C VAL A 71 -26.79 23.24 -9.98
N VAL A 72 -26.68 22.22 -10.83
CA VAL A 72 -26.28 22.38 -12.23
C VAL A 72 -27.40 21.89 -13.13
N GLY A 73 -28.08 22.82 -13.80
CA GLY A 73 -29.00 22.52 -14.89
C GLY A 73 -28.22 22.36 -16.19
N ALA A 74 -28.27 21.19 -16.81
CA ALA A 74 -27.57 20.98 -18.07
C ALA A 74 -28.22 19.93 -18.98
N LYS A 75 -27.90 20.00 -20.28
CA LYS A 75 -28.25 18.97 -21.26
C LYS A 75 -27.53 17.65 -20.93
N LYS A 76 -28.14 16.52 -21.32
CA LYS A 76 -27.69 15.14 -20.98
C LYS A 76 -26.20 14.85 -21.21
N ALA A 77 -25.59 15.41 -22.25
CA ALA A 77 -24.16 15.25 -22.52
C ALA A 77 -23.28 15.83 -21.39
N LEU A 78 -23.51 17.10 -21.01
CA LEU A 78 -22.76 17.76 -19.95
C LEU A 78 -23.04 17.14 -18.57
N LEU A 79 -24.24 16.60 -18.34
CA LEU A 79 -24.54 15.82 -17.12
C LEU A 79 -23.64 14.60 -16.97
N THR A 80 -23.40 13.88 -18.07
CA THR A 80 -22.53 12.69 -18.09
C THR A 80 -21.09 13.08 -17.74
N ASP A 81 -20.60 14.20 -18.28
CA ASP A 81 -19.27 14.71 -17.96
C ASP A 81 -19.17 15.16 -16.50
N ILE A 82 -20.15 15.88 -15.97
CA ILE A 82 -20.18 16.32 -14.57
C ILE A 82 -20.10 15.13 -13.61
N VAL A 83 -20.83 14.04 -13.90
CA VAL A 83 -20.77 12.79 -13.13
C VAL A 83 -19.38 12.18 -13.22
N ARG A 84 -18.83 12.07 -14.44
CA ARG A 84 -17.50 11.51 -14.67
C ARG A 84 -16.43 12.28 -13.91
N TYR A 85 -16.41 13.61 -14.04
CA TYR A 85 -15.40 14.46 -13.41
C TYR A 85 -15.54 14.52 -11.89
N ASN A 86 -16.76 14.55 -11.33
CA ASN A 86 -16.95 14.48 -9.86
C ASN A 86 -16.41 13.17 -9.28
N ASN A 87 -16.67 12.03 -9.94
CA ASN A 87 -16.16 10.74 -9.50
C ASN A 87 -14.63 10.65 -9.60
N THR A 88 -14.02 11.35 -10.56
CA THR A 88 -12.55 11.42 -10.67
C THR A 88 -11.89 12.38 -9.67
N GLN A 89 -12.62 13.34 -9.09
CA GLN A 89 -12.09 14.29 -8.11
C GLN A 89 -11.90 13.69 -6.71
N ASN A 90 -12.69 12.67 -6.35
CA ASN A 90 -12.49 11.87 -5.14
C ASN A 90 -12.38 10.39 -5.54
N PRO A 91 -11.27 9.98 -6.17
CA PRO A 91 -11.12 8.59 -6.57
C PRO A 91 -11.14 7.73 -5.31
N VAL A 92 -12.15 6.87 -5.20
CA VAL A 92 -12.17 5.82 -4.18
C VAL A 92 -10.89 5.02 -4.39
N LYS A 93 -9.98 5.06 -3.42
CA LYS A 93 -8.74 4.29 -3.50
C LYS A 93 -9.12 2.83 -3.70
N LEU A 94 -8.59 2.19 -4.74
CA LEU A 94 -8.83 0.77 -4.98
C LEU A 94 -8.43 -0.05 -3.76
N SER A 95 -7.38 0.35 -3.02
CA SER A 95 -7.01 -0.28 -1.75
C SER A 95 -8.13 -0.26 -0.70
N ALA A 96 -8.91 0.82 -0.62
CA ALA A 96 -10.07 0.91 0.27
C ALA A 96 -11.20 -0.05 -0.17
N VAL A 97 -11.40 -0.25 -1.47
CA VAL A 97 -12.33 -1.26 -2.00
C VAL A 97 -11.83 -2.66 -1.67
N ARG A 98 -10.52 -2.91 -1.82
CA ARG A 98 -9.90 -4.21 -1.54
C ARG A 98 -9.98 -4.61 -0.07
N LEU A 99 -10.09 -3.67 0.87
CA LEU A 99 -10.31 -4.00 2.29
C LEU A 99 -11.55 -4.88 2.52
N LEU A 100 -12.56 -4.80 1.64
CA LEU A 100 -13.79 -5.57 1.72
C LEU A 100 -13.69 -6.96 1.07
N ASP A 101 -12.58 -7.29 0.41
CA ASP A 101 -12.39 -8.57 -0.26
C ASP A 101 -12.38 -9.73 0.75
N PRO A 102 -13.09 -10.84 0.48
CA PRO A 102 -13.11 -12.02 1.36
C PRO A 102 -11.73 -12.52 1.78
N ILE A 103 -10.71 -12.40 0.92
CA ILE A 103 -9.34 -12.81 1.27
C ILE A 103 -8.78 -11.99 2.43
N GLN A 104 -9.06 -10.69 2.43
CA GLN A 104 -8.61 -9.77 3.49
C GLN A 104 -9.31 -10.07 4.81
N GLU A 105 -10.58 -10.51 4.75
CA GLU A 105 -11.31 -10.95 5.95
C GLU A 105 -10.76 -12.25 6.53
N GLY A 106 -10.42 -13.22 5.66
CA GLY A 106 -9.74 -14.45 6.07
C GLY A 106 -8.40 -14.17 6.75
N LEU A 107 -7.60 -13.28 6.18
CA LEU A 107 -6.33 -12.86 6.76
C LEU A 107 -6.53 -12.13 8.10
N ARG A 108 -7.51 -11.22 8.21
CA ARG A 108 -7.87 -10.57 9.49
C ARG A 108 -8.17 -11.59 10.58
N THR A 109 -8.96 -12.61 10.25
CA THR A 109 -9.36 -13.67 11.20
C THR A 109 -8.17 -14.54 11.61
N ALA A 110 -7.22 -14.80 10.72
CA ALA A 110 -6.02 -15.56 11.05
C ALA A 110 -5.06 -14.75 11.94
N PHE A 111 -4.81 -13.48 11.60
CA PHE A 111 -3.88 -12.63 12.33
C PHE A 111 -4.38 -12.22 13.72
N SER A 112 -5.70 -12.11 13.92
CA SER A 112 -6.26 -11.81 15.25
C SER A 112 -5.94 -12.89 16.28
N ARG A 113 -5.71 -14.14 15.87
CA ARG A 113 -5.35 -15.26 16.76
C ARG A 113 -3.96 -15.11 17.38
N ILE A 114 -3.09 -14.31 16.76
CA ILE A 114 -1.74 -14.03 17.24
C ILE A 114 -1.56 -12.55 17.62
N ASP A 115 -2.66 -11.86 17.95
CA ASP A 115 -2.65 -10.46 18.39
C ASP A 115 -2.02 -9.49 17.36
N ILE A 116 -2.21 -9.78 16.07
CA ILE A 116 -1.80 -8.90 14.97
C ILE A 116 -3.02 -8.25 14.33
N GLN A 117 -3.01 -6.92 14.27
CA GLN A 117 -4.02 -6.12 13.58
C GLN A 117 -3.70 -6.03 12.09
N TYR A 118 -4.32 -6.89 11.29
CA TYR A 118 -4.18 -6.88 9.83
C TYR A 118 -5.22 -5.96 9.16
N ALA A 119 -4.78 -5.07 8.27
CA ALA A 119 -5.61 -4.27 7.35
C ALA A 119 -6.95 -3.79 7.95
N PRO A 120 -6.93 -2.94 8.99
CA PRO A 120 -8.14 -2.52 9.68
C PRO A 120 -9.06 -1.72 8.74
N LYS A 121 -10.37 -1.98 8.81
CA LYS A 121 -11.41 -1.40 7.93
C LYS A 121 -11.60 0.12 8.08
N GLN A 122 -11.08 0.75 9.13
CA GLN A 122 -11.27 2.18 9.41
C GLN A 122 -10.03 3.00 9.03
N GLU A 123 -10.17 3.87 8.03
CA GLU A 123 -9.23 4.98 7.83
C GLU A 123 -9.29 5.92 9.04
N GLY A 124 -8.13 6.21 9.64
CA GLY A 124 -8.01 7.25 10.69
C GLY A 124 -8.14 6.80 12.14
N ALA A 125 -8.22 5.49 12.46
CA ALA A 125 -7.92 5.05 13.82
C ALA A 125 -6.46 5.45 14.13
N LYS A 126 -6.28 6.34 15.11
CA LYS A 126 -4.98 6.95 15.49
C LYS A 126 -3.87 5.90 15.34
N ALA A 127 -3.05 6.08 14.31
CA ALA A 127 -2.02 5.14 13.93
C ALA A 127 -0.86 5.26 14.91
N THR A 128 -0.96 4.57 16.05
CA THR A 128 0.25 4.18 16.76
C THR A 128 0.97 3.20 15.86
N LYS A 129 2.09 3.64 15.25
CA LYS A 129 3.00 2.76 14.52
C LYS A 129 3.37 1.63 15.47
N SER A 130 2.87 0.44 15.20
CA SER A 130 3.10 -0.75 16.01
C SER A 130 3.52 -1.87 15.08
N HIS A 131 4.55 -2.62 15.48
CA HIS A 131 4.97 -3.83 14.76
C HIS A 131 3.86 -4.90 14.70
N LYS A 132 2.84 -4.78 15.56
CA LYS A 132 1.64 -5.62 15.56
C LYS A 132 0.56 -5.17 14.56
N ARG A 133 0.82 -4.16 13.73
CA ARG A 133 -0.16 -3.67 12.74
C ARG A 133 0.37 -3.86 11.33
N ILE A 134 -0.31 -4.69 10.55
CA ILE A 134 -0.01 -4.92 9.13
C ILE A 134 -0.91 -4.00 8.28
N GLU A 135 -0.29 -3.07 7.55
CA GLU A 135 -0.99 -2.13 6.66
C GLU A 135 -1.16 -2.73 5.27
N LEU A 136 -2.37 -2.63 4.70
CA LEU A 136 -2.69 -3.21 3.38
C LEU A 136 -1.79 -2.67 2.27
N ASP A 137 -1.54 -1.36 2.25
CA ASP A 137 -0.70 -0.69 1.25
C ASP A 137 0.76 -1.19 1.29
N ARG A 138 1.32 -1.37 2.50
CA ARG A 138 2.70 -1.86 2.67
C ARG A 138 2.81 -3.34 2.35
N ILE A 139 1.90 -4.17 2.87
CA ILE A 139 1.97 -5.62 2.66
C ILE A 139 1.74 -6.01 1.19
N ALA A 140 0.89 -5.28 0.46
CA ALA A 140 0.73 -5.46 -0.97
C ALA A 140 2.05 -5.22 -1.72
N GLN A 141 2.80 -4.17 -1.36
CA GLN A 141 4.10 -3.89 -1.96
C GLN A 141 5.12 -4.98 -1.60
N TYR A 142 5.13 -5.46 -0.37
CA TYR A 142 6.07 -6.51 0.07
C TYR A 142 5.80 -7.85 -0.62
N LEU A 143 4.54 -8.28 -0.69
CA LEU A 143 4.15 -9.47 -1.43
C LEU A 143 4.45 -9.33 -2.92
N ALA A 144 4.17 -8.16 -3.52
CA ALA A 144 4.54 -7.91 -4.92
C ALA A 144 6.06 -7.99 -5.14
N SER A 145 6.85 -7.67 -4.12
CA SER A 145 8.31 -7.73 -4.19
C SER A 145 8.89 -9.14 -4.10
N THR A 146 8.09 -10.16 -3.76
CA THR A 146 8.55 -11.56 -3.71
C THR A 146 8.51 -12.28 -5.04
N SER A 147 7.95 -11.66 -6.10
CA SER A 147 7.79 -12.27 -7.42
C SER A 147 8.42 -11.41 -8.52
N GLU A 148 8.98 -12.07 -9.53
CA GLU A 148 9.51 -11.42 -10.73
C GLU A 148 8.42 -10.82 -11.63
N ASP A 149 7.18 -11.30 -11.50
CA ASP A 149 6.05 -10.82 -12.26
C ASP A 149 5.48 -9.49 -11.74
N THR A 150 5.80 -9.15 -10.48
CA THR A 150 5.18 -8.01 -9.78
C THR A 150 6.17 -7.04 -9.14
N ILE A 151 7.47 -7.35 -9.13
CA ILE A 151 8.51 -6.50 -8.54
C ILE A 151 8.59 -5.13 -9.24
N LEU A 152 8.39 -5.09 -10.56
CA LEU A 152 8.42 -3.83 -11.31
C LEU A 152 7.23 -2.95 -10.95
N GLU A 153 6.04 -3.51 -10.77
CA GLU A 153 4.85 -2.81 -10.27
C GLU A 153 5.08 -2.32 -8.84
N ALA A 154 5.74 -3.12 -8.00
CA ALA A 154 6.07 -2.76 -6.62
C ALA A 154 6.95 -1.50 -6.55
N VAL A 155 7.84 -1.28 -7.52
CA VAL A 155 8.72 -0.09 -7.56
C VAL A 155 8.17 1.07 -8.40
N THR A 156 7.35 0.79 -9.43
CA THR A 156 6.89 1.82 -10.40
C THR A 156 5.43 2.22 -10.28
N LYS A 157 4.54 1.27 -9.99
CA LYS A 157 3.10 1.38 -10.25
C LYS A 157 2.30 0.88 -9.04
N LYS A 158 2.49 1.50 -7.87
CA LYS A 158 1.81 1.09 -6.63
C LYS A 158 0.27 1.03 -6.75
N ALA A 159 -0.32 1.86 -7.61
CA ALA A 159 -1.76 1.82 -7.86
C ALA A 159 -2.22 0.50 -8.53
N GLU A 160 -1.40 -0.07 -9.42
CA GLU A 160 -1.70 -1.32 -10.13
C GLU A 160 -1.71 -2.54 -9.20
N LEU A 161 -1.05 -2.46 -8.04
CA LEU A 161 -1.07 -3.50 -7.00
C LEU A 161 -2.49 -3.77 -6.48
N PHE A 162 -3.38 -2.79 -6.57
CA PHE A 162 -4.78 -2.88 -6.15
C PHE A 162 -5.75 -3.05 -7.32
N ASP A 163 -5.23 -2.98 -8.54
CA ASP A 163 -5.97 -3.18 -9.78
C ASP A 163 -5.56 -4.50 -10.45
N ARG A 164 -4.77 -4.43 -11.52
CA ARG A 164 -4.41 -5.56 -12.38
C ARG A 164 -3.63 -6.64 -11.65
N SER A 165 -2.70 -6.26 -10.79
CA SER A 165 -1.81 -7.20 -10.08
C SER A 165 -2.42 -7.73 -8.78
N TYR A 166 -3.58 -7.23 -8.35
CA TYR A 166 -4.14 -7.58 -7.04
C TYR A 166 -4.35 -9.09 -6.89
N LYS A 167 -4.88 -9.76 -7.92
CA LYS A 167 -5.16 -11.20 -7.85
C LYS A 167 -3.90 -12.08 -7.87
N SER A 168 -2.79 -11.60 -8.44
CA SER A 168 -1.52 -12.33 -8.40
C SER A 168 -0.80 -12.13 -7.06
N ILE A 169 -0.97 -10.96 -6.43
CA ILE A 169 -0.42 -10.64 -5.11
C ILE A 169 -1.23 -11.31 -3.99
N PHE A 170 -2.56 -11.32 -4.14
CA PHE A 170 -3.52 -11.91 -3.20
C PHE A 170 -4.32 -13.04 -3.88
N PRO A 171 -3.68 -14.15 -4.25
CA PRO A 171 -4.35 -15.27 -4.90
C PRO A 171 -5.28 -16.01 -3.92
N ARG A 172 -6.30 -16.69 -4.46
CA ARG A 172 -7.19 -17.53 -3.64
C ARG A 172 -6.37 -18.60 -2.91
N GLY A 173 -6.57 -18.71 -1.59
CA GLY A 173 -5.83 -19.64 -0.75
C GLY A 173 -4.46 -19.13 -0.28
N LEU A 174 -4.15 -17.85 -0.47
CA LEU A 174 -2.97 -17.23 0.13
C LEU A 174 -2.94 -17.48 1.64
N ARG A 175 -1.87 -18.11 2.10
CA ARG A 175 -1.73 -18.49 3.51
C ARG A 175 -1.24 -17.32 4.37
N PRO A 176 -1.78 -17.12 5.59
CA PRO A 176 -1.34 -16.08 6.51
C PRO A 176 0.16 -16.09 6.78
N GLU A 177 0.80 -17.25 6.79
CA GLU A 177 2.24 -17.41 7.02
C GLU A 177 3.08 -16.78 5.90
N ILE A 178 2.62 -16.83 4.65
CA ILE A 178 3.31 -16.17 3.53
C ILE A 178 3.22 -14.64 3.67
N VAL A 179 2.03 -14.16 4.06
CA VAL A 179 1.80 -12.73 4.35
C VAL A 179 2.68 -12.28 5.52
N TYR A 180 2.74 -13.07 6.58
CA TYR A 180 3.54 -12.72 7.76
C TYR A 180 5.04 -12.78 7.45
N LEU A 181 5.49 -13.75 6.65
CA LEU A 181 6.88 -13.89 6.26
C LEU A 181 7.33 -12.66 5.48
N ALA A 182 6.55 -12.22 4.49
CA ALA A 182 6.82 -11.01 3.74
C ALA A 182 6.86 -9.77 4.64
N TRP A 183 5.98 -9.69 5.65
CA TRP A 183 5.95 -8.59 6.62
C TRP A 183 7.21 -8.53 7.49
N ILE A 184 7.58 -9.63 8.17
CA ILE A 184 8.74 -9.66 9.07
C ILE A 184 10.04 -9.48 8.25
N LEU A 185 10.13 -10.13 7.09
CA LEU A 185 11.28 -10.01 6.20
C LEU A 185 11.49 -8.56 5.77
N ALA A 186 10.42 -7.87 5.38
CA ALA A 186 10.49 -6.46 5.01
C ALA A 186 11.00 -5.57 6.15
N HIS A 187 10.61 -5.84 7.42
CA HIS A 187 11.12 -5.08 8.56
C HIS A 187 12.62 -5.30 8.79
N HIS A 188 13.11 -6.54 8.67
CA HIS A 188 14.55 -6.81 8.76
C HIS A 188 15.33 -6.17 7.60
N ILE A 189 14.79 -6.20 6.37
CA ILE A 189 15.37 -5.51 5.21
C ILE A 189 15.37 -3.99 5.41
N GLU A 190 14.32 -3.41 6.01
CA GLU A 190 14.26 -1.99 6.32
C GLU A 190 15.28 -1.57 7.36
N ALA A 191 15.42 -2.34 8.44
CA ALA A 191 16.42 -2.10 9.47
C ALA A 191 17.84 -2.22 8.90
N GLU A 192 18.13 -3.28 8.16
CA GLU A 192 19.46 -3.49 7.58
C GLU A 192 19.80 -2.42 6.54
N ARG A 193 18.85 -2.05 5.68
CA ARG A 193 19.05 -0.94 4.74
C ARG A 193 19.35 0.38 5.47
N ALA A 194 18.66 0.66 6.57
CA ALA A 194 18.92 1.86 7.37
C ALA A 194 20.34 1.83 7.96
N ASN A 195 20.75 0.70 8.53
CA ASN A 195 22.11 0.51 9.05
C ASN A 195 23.18 0.74 7.96
N LEU A 196 22.98 0.18 6.76
CA LEU A 196 23.90 0.37 5.64
C LEU A 196 23.97 1.81 5.14
N LEU A 197 22.87 2.58 5.25
CA LEU A 197 22.86 4.00 4.89
C LEU A 197 23.59 4.88 5.92
N GLU A 198 23.70 4.42 7.16
CA GLU A 198 24.41 5.09 8.25
C GLU A 198 25.89 4.70 8.34
N ASP A 199 26.29 3.56 7.76
CA ASP A 199 27.69 3.13 7.70
C ASP A 199 28.55 4.18 6.98
N THR A 200 29.58 4.70 7.66
CA THR A 200 30.46 5.74 7.15
C THR A 200 31.14 5.39 5.83
N SER A 201 31.45 4.11 5.59
CA SER A 201 32.07 3.65 4.34
C SER A 201 31.12 3.76 3.15
N ILE A 202 29.83 3.57 3.38
CA ILE A 202 28.77 3.68 2.38
C ILE A 202 28.24 5.12 2.27
N SER A 203 28.26 5.88 3.37
CA SER A 203 27.78 7.26 3.42
C SER A 203 28.54 8.18 2.46
N GLY A 204 29.80 7.85 2.18
CA GLY A 204 30.68 8.57 1.26
C GLY A 204 30.53 8.16 -0.21
N ASP A 205 29.75 7.12 -0.53
CA ASP A 205 29.47 6.66 -1.90
C ASP A 205 28.06 7.11 -2.33
N PRO A 206 27.93 8.17 -3.16
CA PRO A 206 26.63 8.68 -3.61
C PRO A 206 25.83 7.67 -4.41
N GLN A 207 26.49 6.79 -5.16
CA GLN A 207 25.83 5.78 -5.98
C GLN A 207 25.24 4.68 -5.09
N MET A 208 26.01 4.18 -4.13
CA MET A 208 25.53 3.19 -3.15
C MET A 208 24.36 3.74 -2.33
N LYS A 209 24.49 4.98 -1.85
CA LYS A 209 23.42 5.66 -1.12
C LYS A 209 22.14 5.78 -1.95
N ALA A 210 22.26 6.06 -3.24
CA ALA A 210 21.12 6.14 -4.14
C ALA A 210 20.51 4.77 -4.46
N ILE A 211 21.31 3.71 -4.62
CA ILE A 211 20.84 2.33 -4.80
C ILE A 211 20.03 1.88 -3.59
N LEU A 212 20.57 2.08 -2.39
CA LEU A 212 19.88 1.73 -1.15
C LEU A 212 18.65 2.62 -0.96
N GLY A 213 18.76 3.93 -1.15
CA GLY A 213 17.68 4.88 -0.94
C GLY A 213 16.51 4.74 -1.93
N ILE A 214 16.77 4.29 -3.16
CA ILE A 214 15.77 4.19 -4.22
C ILE A 214 15.40 2.72 -4.42
N TYR A 215 14.23 2.32 -3.92
CA TYR A 215 13.72 0.95 -4.07
C TYR A 215 14.58 -0.14 -3.44
N GLY A 216 15.50 0.21 -2.51
CA GLY A 216 16.28 -0.79 -1.79
C GLY A 216 15.42 -1.77 -0.99
N THR A 217 14.25 -1.35 -0.46
CA THR A 217 13.35 -2.30 0.23
C THR A 217 12.74 -3.33 -0.71
N PRO A 218 12.03 -2.95 -1.80
CA PRO A 218 11.48 -3.94 -2.72
C PRO A 218 12.53 -4.88 -3.30
N TRP A 219 13.69 -4.34 -3.71
CA TRP A 219 14.76 -5.17 -4.25
C TRP A 219 15.42 -6.07 -3.20
N GLY A 220 15.62 -5.58 -1.98
CA GLY A 220 16.10 -6.39 -0.87
C GLY A 220 15.16 -7.54 -0.52
N ILE A 221 13.84 -7.30 -0.53
CA ILE A 221 12.83 -8.36 -0.35
C ILE A 221 12.89 -9.36 -1.49
N PHE A 222 13.00 -8.91 -2.74
CA PHE A 222 13.10 -9.79 -3.90
C PHE A 222 14.31 -10.73 -3.80
N VAL A 223 15.48 -10.19 -3.48
CA VAL A 223 16.71 -10.97 -3.31
C VAL A 223 16.56 -11.93 -2.13
N ALA A 224 16.09 -11.46 -0.97
CA ALA A 224 15.94 -12.29 0.22
C ALA A 224 14.96 -13.45 0.01
N TYR A 225 13.81 -13.18 -0.62
CA TYR A 225 12.83 -14.23 -0.90
C TYR A 225 13.40 -15.28 -1.87
N ASN A 226 14.13 -14.85 -2.90
CA ASN A 226 14.85 -15.77 -3.79
C ASN A 226 15.87 -16.64 -3.03
N LEU A 227 16.61 -16.06 -2.07
CA LEU A 227 17.51 -16.84 -1.21
C LEU A 227 16.76 -17.85 -0.35
N ILE A 228 15.64 -17.48 0.27
CA ILE A 228 14.84 -18.38 1.11
C ILE A 228 14.40 -19.61 0.30
N ILE A 229 13.90 -19.41 -0.92
CA ILE A 229 13.50 -20.50 -1.81
C ILE A 229 14.70 -21.34 -2.24
N LYS A 230 15.79 -20.72 -2.70
CA LYS A 230 16.97 -21.43 -3.22
C LYS A 230 17.71 -22.23 -2.14
N PHE A 231 17.72 -21.77 -0.90
CA PHE A 231 18.32 -22.49 0.24
C PHE A 231 17.38 -23.54 0.86
N GLY A 232 16.24 -23.83 0.21
CA GLY A 232 15.43 -25.01 0.50
C GLY A 232 14.49 -24.86 1.70
N SER A 233 14.06 -23.64 2.02
CA SER A 233 12.99 -23.46 3.01
C SER A 233 11.64 -23.89 2.43
N ASP A 234 11.10 -24.98 2.96
CA ASP A 234 9.73 -25.43 2.67
C ASP A 234 8.73 -24.51 3.38
N LEU A 235 8.23 -23.52 2.63
CA LEU A 235 7.29 -22.54 3.18
C LEU A 235 5.98 -23.20 3.64
N SER A 236 5.58 -24.33 3.07
CA SER A 236 4.32 -25.03 3.40
C SER A 236 4.27 -25.48 4.86
N LYS A 237 5.43 -25.70 5.48
CA LYS A 237 5.60 -26.16 6.87
C LYS A 237 5.72 -25.04 7.91
N LEU A 238 5.66 -23.78 7.47
CA LEU A 238 5.60 -22.64 8.38
C LEU A 238 4.24 -22.58 9.07
N THR A 239 4.25 -22.14 10.32
CA THR A 239 3.07 -21.83 11.13
C THR A 239 3.28 -20.48 11.80
N LEU A 240 2.21 -19.74 12.08
CA LEU A 240 2.29 -18.41 12.70
C LEU A 240 3.00 -18.44 14.06
N GLU A 241 2.79 -19.51 14.84
CA GLU A 241 3.40 -19.70 16.17
C GLU A 241 4.92 -19.83 16.07
N LYS A 242 5.43 -20.62 15.12
CA LYS A 242 6.88 -20.76 14.90
C LYS A 242 7.51 -19.44 14.47
N MET A 243 6.78 -18.66 13.68
CA MET A 243 7.27 -17.39 13.16
C MET A 243 7.35 -16.29 14.23
N ALA A 244 6.69 -16.48 15.37
CA ALA A 244 6.73 -15.56 16.50
C ALA A 244 7.97 -15.76 17.40
N THR A 245 8.80 -16.78 17.18
CA THR A 245 9.98 -17.03 18.01
C THR A 245 11.16 -16.14 17.65
N GLU A 246 11.98 -15.82 18.64
CA GLU A 246 13.21 -15.05 18.44
C GLU A 246 14.20 -15.80 17.52
N VAL A 247 14.24 -17.13 17.62
CA VAL A 247 15.07 -17.99 16.76
C VAL A 247 14.68 -17.85 15.29
N PHE A 248 13.38 -17.80 14.99
CA PHE A 248 12.89 -17.56 13.64
C PHE A 248 13.26 -16.16 13.15
N SER A 249 13.05 -15.14 13.97
CA SER A 249 13.42 -13.76 13.63
C SER A 249 14.92 -13.61 13.35
N ASN A 250 15.78 -14.16 14.20
CA ASN A 250 17.24 -14.17 14.01
C ASN A 250 17.66 -14.94 12.76
N SER A 251 16.94 -16.02 12.43
CA SER A 251 17.16 -16.78 11.20
C SER A 251 16.79 -15.98 9.96
N LEU A 252 15.68 -15.24 9.99
CA LEU A 252 15.24 -14.37 8.91
C LEU A 252 16.16 -13.13 8.76
N LEU A 253 16.70 -12.62 9.86
CA LEU A 253 17.71 -11.55 9.84
C LEU A 253 18.96 -11.95 9.06
N LYS A 254 19.42 -13.22 9.15
CA LYS A 254 20.55 -13.71 8.34
C LYS A 254 20.27 -13.61 6.84
N TYR A 255 19.05 -13.94 6.42
CA TYR A 255 18.62 -13.76 5.03
C TYR A 255 18.58 -12.28 4.64
N ALA A 256 18.06 -11.41 5.50
CA ALA A 256 17.97 -9.98 5.22
C ALA A 256 19.36 -9.35 5.03
N LYS A 257 20.30 -9.63 5.94
CA LYS A 257 21.70 -9.20 5.84
C LYS A 257 22.35 -9.63 4.54
N LYS A 258 22.27 -10.95 4.26
CA LYS A 258 22.89 -11.49 3.05
C LYS A 258 22.24 -10.95 1.77
N ALA A 259 20.94 -10.73 1.80
CA ALA A 259 20.22 -10.16 0.66
C ALA A 259 20.61 -8.71 0.39
N MET A 260 20.74 -7.88 1.43
CA MET A 260 21.14 -6.49 1.26
C MET A 260 22.58 -6.37 0.77
N GLU A 261 23.50 -7.19 1.27
CA GLU A 261 24.88 -7.31 0.77
C GLU A 261 24.91 -7.69 -0.72
N LEU A 262 24.20 -8.76 -1.10
CA LEU A 262 24.17 -9.20 -2.50
C LEU A 262 23.49 -8.19 -3.42
N TYR A 263 22.38 -7.59 -2.97
CA TYR A 263 21.67 -6.59 -3.75
C TYR A 263 22.56 -5.38 -4.03
N SER A 264 23.19 -4.81 -3.01
CA SER A 264 24.02 -3.61 -3.14
C SER A 264 25.22 -3.86 -4.07
N GLU A 265 25.94 -4.96 -3.87
CA GLU A 265 27.08 -5.34 -4.73
C GLU A 265 26.66 -5.55 -6.19
N ILE A 266 25.59 -6.32 -6.43
CA ILE A 266 25.14 -6.61 -7.78
C ILE A 266 24.62 -5.35 -8.46
N ALA A 267 23.83 -4.53 -7.75
CA ALA A 267 23.27 -3.30 -8.28
C ALA A 267 24.37 -2.30 -8.68
N VAL A 268 25.39 -2.10 -7.83
CA VAL A 268 26.53 -1.25 -8.17
C VAL A 268 27.20 -1.73 -9.45
N ASN A 269 27.54 -3.02 -9.56
CA ASN A 269 28.20 -3.58 -10.74
C ASN A 269 27.36 -3.44 -12.03
N ILE A 270 26.03 -3.54 -11.93
CA ILE A 270 25.13 -3.35 -13.08
C ILE A 270 25.12 -1.89 -13.55
N LEU A 271 25.24 -0.95 -12.63
CA LEU A 271 25.02 0.48 -12.86
C LEU A 271 26.34 1.23 -13.11
N THR A 272 27.49 0.67 -12.74
CA THR A 272 28.81 1.18 -13.14
C THR A 272 29.20 0.76 -14.56
N THR A 273 28.53 -0.24 -15.13
CA THR A 273 28.78 -0.75 -16.48
C THR A 273 27.89 -0.12 -17.56
N SER A 274 26.99 0.79 -17.20
CA SER A 274 26.18 1.56 -18.15
C SER A 274 26.83 2.92 -18.44
N ASP A 275 27.15 3.20 -19.70
CA ASP A 275 27.76 4.45 -20.20
C ASP A 275 26.91 5.72 -19.98
N GLU A 276 25.71 5.62 -19.40
CA GLU A 276 24.78 6.72 -19.21
C GLU A 276 24.77 7.23 -17.76
N ALA A 277 25.61 8.21 -17.49
CA ALA A 277 25.47 9.06 -16.32
C ALA A 277 24.19 9.92 -16.45
N LEU A 278 22.99 9.38 -16.18
CA LEU A 278 21.80 10.06 -15.63
C LEU A 278 20.49 9.25 -15.81
N ASN A 279 20.16 8.43 -14.80
CA ASN A 279 18.95 8.49 -13.97
C ASN A 279 18.75 7.11 -13.32
N LEU A 280 19.53 6.85 -12.26
CA LEU A 280 19.52 5.60 -11.48
C LEU A 280 18.10 5.11 -11.15
N ARG A 281 17.20 6.04 -10.84
CA ARG A 281 15.80 5.73 -10.52
C ARG A 281 15.07 5.06 -11.68
N ASN A 282 15.35 5.45 -12.93
CA ASN A 282 14.74 4.85 -14.10
C ASN A 282 15.34 3.48 -14.39
N GLU A 283 16.66 3.34 -14.30
CA GLU A 283 17.35 2.05 -14.51
C GLU A 283 16.84 0.96 -13.57
N LEU A 284 16.70 1.27 -12.27
CA LEU A 284 16.20 0.34 -11.24
C LEU A 284 14.75 -0.11 -11.45
N ARG A 285 14.05 0.43 -12.44
CA ARG A 285 12.65 0.12 -12.79
C ARG A 285 12.53 -0.69 -14.10
N THR A 286 13.63 -0.96 -14.78
CA THR A 286 13.62 -1.61 -16.09
C THR A 286 13.57 -3.13 -15.97
N ARG A 287 13.00 -3.78 -17.00
CA ARG A 287 13.09 -5.24 -17.14
C ARG A 287 14.55 -5.68 -17.30
N THR A 288 15.37 -4.90 -17.99
CA THR A 288 16.80 -5.16 -18.16
C THR A 288 17.52 -5.27 -16.82
N PHE A 289 17.26 -4.35 -15.89
CA PHE A 289 17.82 -4.40 -14.54
C PHE A 289 17.37 -5.66 -13.79
N LEU A 290 16.08 -6.01 -13.83
CA LEU A 290 15.56 -7.25 -13.25
C LEU A 290 16.28 -8.49 -13.76
N GLU A 291 16.44 -8.63 -15.09
CA GLU A 291 17.12 -9.79 -15.68
C GLU A 291 18.61 -9.84 -15.30
N LYS A 292 19.29 -8.68 -15.25
CA LYS A 292 20.68 -8.60 -14.79
C LYS A 292 20.80 -8.99 -13.30
N ILE A 293 19.89 -8.54 -12.44
CA ILE A 293 19.85 -8.92 -11.01
C ILE A 293 19.66 -10.43 -10.89
N LYS A 294 18.67 -11.01 -11.58
CA LYS A 294 18.40 -12.46 -11.56
C LYS A 294 19.60 -13.27 -12.00
N LYS A 295 20.22 -12.91 -13.13
CA LYS A 295 21.40 -13.60 -13.67
C LYS A 295 22.55 -13.58 -12.67
N ASN A 296 22.92 -12.40 -12.16
CA ASN A 296 24.01 -12.26 -11.21
C ASN A 296 23.72 -12.95 -9.87
N LEU A 297 22.48 -12.86 -9.38
CA LEU A 297 22.07 -13.54 -8.16
C LEU A 297 22.17 -15.06 -8.32
N GLY A 298 21.73 -15.61 -9.46
CA GLY A 298 21.88 -17.03 -9.76
C GLY A 298 23.34 -17.51 -9.71
N LEU A 299 24.26 -16.74 -10.30
CA LEU A 299 25.69 -17.03 -10.25
C LEU A 299 26.27 -16.98 -8.83
N ARG A 300 25.85 -16.01 -8.02
CA ARG A 300 26.29 -15.89 -6.61
C ARG A 300 25.74 -17.04 -5.78
N VAL A 301 24.46 -17.38 -5.93
CA VAL A 301 23.80 -18.48 -5.20
C VAL A 301 24.44 -19.83 -5.51
N ALA A 302 24.84 -20.09 -6.75
CA ALA A 302 25.55 -21.31 -7.13
C ALA A 302 26.89 -21.49 -6.39
N LYS A 303 27.51 -20.38 -5.95
CA LYS A 303 28.75 -20.36 -5.14
C LYS A 303 28.48 -20.16 -3.64
N GLY A 304 27.21 -20.14 -3.23
CA GLY A 304 26.77 -19.72 -1.90
C GLY A 304 26.70 -20.82 -0.84
N SER A 305 27.28 -22.00 -1.09
CA SER A 305 27.26 -23.14 -0.15
C SER A 305 27.82 -22.79 1.24
N ALA A 306 28.73 -21.81 1.31
CA ALA A 306 29.35 -21.35 2.55
C ALA A 306 28.49 -20.40 3.41
N TRP A 307 27.36 -19.89 2.92
CA TRP A 307 26.61 -18.80 3.60
C TRP A 307 25.84 -19.24 4.86
N ARG A 308 25.78 -20.54 5.16
CA ARG A 308 25.15 -21.11 6.37
C ARG A 308 23.75 -20.53 6.67
N LEU A 309 22.94 -20.33 5.62
CA LEU A 309 21.56 -19.83 5.75
C LEU A 309 20.63 -20.96 6.26
N PRO A 310 19.87 -20.74 7.36
CA PRO A 310 19.08 -21.78 7.98
C PRO A 310 17.78 -22.06 7.21
N LYS A 311 17.36 -23.32 7.15
CA LYS A 311 16.04 -23.68 6.62
C LYS A 311 14.96 -23.21 7.59
N LEU A 312 14.17 -22.21 7.19
CA LEU A 312 13.19 -21.54 8.07
C LEU A 312 12.10 -22.46 8.65
N HIS A 313 11.83 -23.61 8.03
CA HIS A 313 10.86 -24.57 8.56
C HIS A 313 11.44 -25.53 9.61
N GLN A 314 12.77 -25.56 9.76
CA GLN A 314 13.50 -26.43 10.69
C GLN A 314 13.93 -25.69 11.96
N VAL A 315 13.81 -24.35 11.99
CA VAL A 315 14.14 -23.57 13.18
C VAL A 315 13.00 -23.69 14.19
N SER A 316 13.37 -23.94 15.45
CA SER A 316 12.45 -24.11 16.59
C SER A 316 12.68 -22.94 17.55
#